data_AF-A0A8T3AKD4-F1
#
_entry.id   AF-A0A8T3AKD4-F1
#
_cell.length_a   1.000
_cell.length_b   1.000
_cell.length_c   1.000
_cell.angle_alpha   90.00
_cell.angle_beta   90.00
_cell.angle_gamma   90.00
#
_symmetry.space_group_name_H-M   'P 1'
#
loop_
_entity.id
_entity.type
_entity.pdbx_description
1 polymer ?
#
loop_
_entity_poly.entity_id
_entity_poly.type
_entity_poly.pdbx_seq_one_letter_code
_entity_poly.pdbx_strand_id
1 'polypeptide(L)'
;MAWVIMGDFNCYRSENEKSDGQNTHNSQLGELNKVIFDCGLLDLASVGLFYTWYNQRLDSPIHIKLDRMLTNNAMLERFPDAFYKVLPTHSSDHSPLILDVSNCDKNPSRFIFKNF
;
A
#
# COMPACT_ATOMS: atom_id res chain seq x y z
N MET A 1 4.57 -0.37 -21.32
CA MET A 1 5.35 0.54 -20.44
C MET A 1 4.97 0.26 -18.99
N ALA A 2 5.94 0.26 -18.09
CA ALA A 2 5.70 0.12 -16.64
C ALA A 2 5.21 1.45 -16.05
N TRP A 3 4.16 1.42 -15.22
CA TRP A 3 3.62 2.63 -14.59
C TRP A 3 2.99 2.33 -13.23
N VAL A 4 2.83 3.37 -12.42
CA VAL A 4 2.18 3.32 -11.09
C VAL A 4 1.16 4.45 -10.99
N ILE A 5 0.01 4.15 -10.40
CA ILE A 5 -0.98 5.11 -9.91
C ILE A 5 -0.83 5.13 -8.39
N MET A 6 -0.56 6.30 -7.81
CA MET A 6 -0.35 6.41 -6.37
C MET A 6 -1.10 7.61 -5.80
N GLY A 7 -1.53 7.49 -4.55
CA GLY A 7 -2.14 8.59 -3.79
C GLY A 7 -3.30 8.13 -2.92
N ASP A 8 -4.09 9.10 -2.52
CA ASP A 8 -5.31 8.94 -1.74
C ASP A 8 -6.49 8.56 -2.64
N PHE A 9 -7.05 7.37 -2.43
CA PHE A 9 -8.24 6.91 -3.14
C PHE A 9 -9.54 7.22 -2.39
N ASN A 10 -9.44 7.73 -1.15
CA ASN A 10 -10.56 7.91 -0.21
C ASN A 10 -11.43 6.64 -0.04
N CYS A 11 -10.87 5.48 -0.32
CA CYS A 11 -11.54 4.19 -0.26
C CYS A 11 -10.57 3.13 0.27
N TYR A 12 -11.06 2.33 1.21
CA TYR A 12 -10.39 1.13 1.67
C TYR A 12 -10.99 -0.10 0.97
N ARG A 13 -10.31 -1.25 0.98
CA ARG A 13 -10.65 -2.44 0.16
C ARG A 13 -11.25 -3.61 0.92
N SER A 14 -11.02 -3.66 2.23
CA SER A 14 -11.52 -4.73 3.10
C SER A 14 -11.79 -4.20 4.49
N GLU A 15 -12.68 -4.83 5.26
CA GLU A 15 -13.02 -4.39 6.62
C GLU A 15 -11.78 -4.25 7.53
N ASN A 16 -10.76 -5.08 7.34
CA ASN A 16 -9.50 -5.03 8.08
C ASN A 16 -8.66 -3.77 7.81
N GLU A 17 -8.97 -3.00 6.76
CA GLU A 17 -8.31 -1.74 6.43
C GLU A 17 -8.91 -0.54 7.21
N LYS A 18 -9.80 -0.77 8.17
CA LYS A 18 -10.38 0.23 9.07
C LYS A 18 -10.37 -0.27 10.53
N SER A 19 -9.83 0.54 11.45
CA SER A 19 -9.51 0.07 12.81
C SER A 19 -10.70 -0.06 13.77
N ASP A 20 -11.82 0.62 13.51
CA ASP A 20 -12.95 0.69 14.44
C ASP A 20 -13.89 -0.53 14.36
N GLY A 21 -13.65 -1.44 13.41
CA GLY A 21 -14.48 -2.64 13.19
C GLY A 21 -15.94 -2.34 12.85
N GLN A 22 -16.30 -1.08 12.60
CA GLN A 22 -17.65 -0.73 12.19
C GLN A 22 -17.78 -0.93 10.68
N ASN A 23 -18.74 -1.77 10.30
CA ASN A 23 -19.11 -2.04 8.91
C ASN A 23 -19.61 -0.75 8.25
N THR A 24 -18.70 -0.04 7.59
CA THR A 24 -19.05 1.04 6.67
C THR A 24 -19.74 0.41 5.45
N HIS A 25 -20.71 1.14 4.87
CA HIS A 25 -21.51 0.68 3.74
C HIS A 25 -20.63 0.03 2.65
N ASN A 26 -20.83 -1.27 2.40
CA ASN A 26 -20.05 -2.12 1.49
C ASN A 26 -19.95 -1.61 0.03
N SER A 27 -20.71 -0.58 -0.35
CA SER A 27 -20.73 -0.05 -1.71
C SER A 27 -19.39 0.54 -2.15
N GLN A 28 -18.71 1.30 -1.29
CA GLN A 28 -17.41 1.92 -1.64
C GLN A 28 -16.28 0.89 -1.73
N LEU A 29 -16.31 -0.16 -0.89
CA LEU A 29 -15.41 -1.31 -0.98
C LEU A 29 -15.51 -2.00 -2.35
N GLY A 30 -16.75 -2.15 -2.85
CA GLY A 30 -17.04 -2.82 -4.12
C GLY A 30 -16.51 -2.05 -5.32
N GLU A 31 -16.62 -0.72 -5.33
CA GLU A 31 -16.23 0.12 -6.47
C GLU A 31 -14.73 0.10 -6.74
N LEU A 32 -13.90 0.31 -5.72
CA LEU A 32 -12.43 0.26 -5.89
C LEU A 32 -11.95 -1.13 -6.31
N ASN A 33 -12.48 -2.19 -5.67
CA ASN A 33 -12.14 -3.56 -6.05
C ASN A 33 -12.57 -3.89 -7.47
N LYS A 34 -13.74 -3.39 -7.91
CA LYS A 34 -14.23 -3.55 -9.28
C LYS A 34 -13.31 -2.85 -10.29
N VAL A 35 -12.91 -1.61 -10.04
CA VAL A 35 -11.98 -0.88 -10.92
C VAL A 35 -10.64 -1.61 -11.03
N ILE A 36 -10.12 -2.10 -9.91
CA ILE A 36 -8.86 -2.86 -9.90
C ILE A 36 -8.98 -4.13 -10.75
N PHE A 37 -10.08 -4.85 -10.63
CA PHE A 37 -10.35 -6.04 -11.42
C PHE A 37 -10.54 -5.72 -12.92
N ASP A 38 -11.47 -4.81 -13.25
CA ASP A 38 -11.85 -4.48 -14.62
C ASP A 38 -10.68 -3.89 -15.42
N CYS A 39 -9.81 -3.11 -14.76
CA CYS A 39 -8.63 -2.52 -15.39
C CYS A 39 -7.37 -3.39 -15.31
N GLY A 40 -7.43 -4.58 -14.70
CA GLY A 40 -6.29 -5.48 -14.54
C GLY A 40 -5.15 -4.86 -13.72
N LEU A 41 -5.48 -4.09 -12.69
CA LEU A 41 -4.52 -3.44 -11.80
C LEU A 41 -4.04 -4.40 -10.72
N LEU A 42 -2.81 -4.19 -10.28
CA LEU A 42 -2.20 -4.88 -9.15
C LEU A 42 -2.03 -3.91 -8.00
N ASP A 43 -2.38 -4.34 -6.80
CA ASP A 43 -2.10 -3.58 -5.57
C ASP A 43 -0.68 -3.92 -5.12
N LEU A 44 0.19 -2.92 -5.13
CA LEU A 44 1.59 -3.13 -4.79
C LEU A 44 1.72 -3.45 -3.29
N ALA A 45 2.66 -4.32 -2.93
CA ALA A 45 2.90 -4.64 -1.53
C ALA A 45 3.36 -3.39 -0.75
N SER A 46 2.87 -3.26 0.48
CA SER A 46 3.25 -2.17 1.39
C SER A 46 3.97 -2.70 2.62
N VAL A 47 4.96 -1.97 3.12
CA VAL A 47 5.63 -2.23 4.42
C VAL A 47 5.60 -0.98 5.30
N GLY A 48 5.87 -1.15 6.60
CA GLY A 48 5.81 -0.06 7.58
C GLY A 48 4.45 0.02 8.25
N LEU A 49 3.87 1.22 8.33
CA LEU A 49 2.53 1.39 8.88
C LEU A 49 1.48 0.72 7.97
N PHE A 50 0.48 0.09 8.58
CA PHE A 50 -0.59 -0.55 7.82
C PHE A 50 -1.67 0.47 7.38
N TYR A 51 -2.05 1.37 8.29
CA TYR A 51 -2.98 2.46 8.00
C TYR A 51 -2.23 3.67 7.45
N THR A 52 -2.90 4.44 6.60
CA THR A 52 -2.31 5.62 5.95
C THR A 52 -3.00 6.90 6.35
N TRP A 53 -4.18 6.82 6.96
CA TRP A 53 -4.92 7.97 7.45
C TRP A 53 -5.35 7.78 8.90
N TYR A 54 -5.39 8.87 9.66
CA TYR A 54 -5.84 8.92 11.05
C TYR A 54 -6.71 10.17 11.30
N ASN A 55 -7.83 10.00 12.01
CA ASN A 55 -8.79 11.08 12.26
C ASN A 55 -8.32 12.22 13.19
N GLN A 56 -7.09 12.16 13.73
CA GLN A 56 -6.52 13.18 14.63
C GLN A 56 -7.28 13.40 15.94
N ARG A 57 -8.06 12.40 16.41
CA ARG A 57 -8.84 12.50 17.65
C ARG A 57 -8.30 11.62 18.76
N LEU A 58 -8.11 12.20 19.93
CA LEU A 58 -7.78 11.47 21.16
C LEU A 58 -8.95 10.57 21.58
N ASP A 59 -10.18 11.09 21.49
CA ASP A 59 -11.40 10.34 21.77
C ASP A 59 -11.86 9.61 20.51
N SER A 60 -12.02 8.28 20.61
CA SER A 60 -12.38 7.40 19.49
C SER A 60 -11.43 7.54 18.28
N PRO A 61 -10.14 7.19 18.42
CA PRO A 61 -9.19 7.24 17.32
C PRO A 61 -9.56 6.23 16.24
N ILE A 62 -9.59 6.67 14.98
CA ILE A 62 -9.89 5.83 13.82
C ILE A 62 -8.71 5.91 12.86
N HIS A 63 -8.23 4.74 12.42
CA HIS A 63 -7.19 4.60 11.43
C HIS A 63 -7.74 3.85 10.21
N ILE A 64 -7.42 4.32 9.01
CA ILE A 64 -7.92 3.75 7.75
C ILE A 64 -6.77 3.68 6.73
N LYS A 65 -6.75 2.65 5.89
CA LYS A 65 -5.85 2.59 4.71
C LYS A 65 -6.57 3.18 3.49
N LEU A 66 -6.34 4.46 3.24
CA LEU A 66 -6.94 5.21 2.11
C LEU A 66 -5.96 5.40 0.94
N ASP A 67 -4.67 5.45 1.25
CA ASP A 67 -3.61 5.67 0.28
C ASP A 67 -3.00 4.33 -0.14
N ARG A 68 -2.71 4.18 -1.44
CA ARG A 68 -2.07 2.97 -1.99
C ARG A 68 -1.35 3.26 -3.29
N MET A 69 -0.60 2.25 -3.76
CA MET A 69 0.00 2.26 -5.09
C MET A 69 -0.56 1.09 -5.91
N LEU A 70 -1.24 1.42 -7.01
CA LEU A 70 -1.73 0.46 -8.00
C LEU A 70 -0.81 0.47 -9.21
N THR A 71 -0.64 -0.67 -9.87
CA THR A 71 0.30 -0.79 -10.98
C THR A 71 -0.18 -1.78 -12.04
N ASN A 72 0.48 -1.81 -13.19
CA ASN A 72 0.25 -2.82 -14.21
C ASN A 72 1.29 -3.96 -14.12
N ASN A 73 1.00 -5.07 -14.80
CA ASN A 73 1.91 -6.23 -14.88
C ASN A 73 3.32 -5.84 -15.32
N ALA A 74 3.46 -4.93 -16.29
CA ALA A 74 4.77 -4.51 -16.79
C ALA A 74 5.69 -3.88 -15.72
N MET A 75 5.12 -3.34 -14.64
CA MET A 75 5.92 -2.81 -13.53
C MET A 75 6.52 -3.94 -12.71
N LEU A 76 5.75 -4.97 -12.35
CA LEU A 76 6.26 -6.14 -11.62
C LEU A 76 7.14 -7.05 -12.49
N GLU A 77 6.93 -7.08 -13.80
CA GLU A 77 7.87 -7.74 -14.73
C GLU A 77 9.24 -7.06 -14.73
N ARG A 78 9.25 -5.72 -14.61
CA ARG A 78 10.50 -4.92 -14.63
C ARG A 78 11.14 -4.80 -13.25
N PHE A 79 10.34 -4.71 -12.20
CA PHE A 79 10.77 -4.56 -10.83
C PHE A 79 10.02 -5.59 -9.95
N PRO A 80 10.40 -6.88 -9.99
CA PRO A 80 9.65 -7.96 -9.33
C PRO A 80 9.53 -7.80 -7.82
N ASP A 81 10.55 -7.18 -7.21
CA ASP A 81 10.63 -6.94 -5.77
C ASP A 81 10.15 -5.53 -5.40
N ALA A 82 9.41 -4.84 -6.26
CA ALA A 82 8.91 -3.51 -5.95
C ALA A 82 7.89 -3.55 -4.82
N PHE A 83 7.98 -2.57 -3.92
CA PHE A 83 7.04 -2.36 -2.83
C PHE A 83 6.99 -0.87 -2.49
N TYR A 84 6.07 -0.44 -1.64
CA TYR A 84 6.11 0.90 -1.07
C TYR A 84 6.17 0.88 0.46
N LYS A 85 6.83 1.89 1.03
CA LYS A 85 6.92 2.12 2.46
C LYS A 85 5.86 3.13 2.86
N VAL A 86 5.11 2.83 3.90
CA VAL A 86 4.23 3.78 4.59
C VAL A 86 4.97 4.28 5.82
N LEU A 87 5.29 5.58 5.83
CA LEU A 87 6.07 6.16 6.92
C LEU A 87 5.18 6.88 7.95
N PRO A 88 5.66 7.03 9.19
CA PRO A 88 5.02 7.91 10.16
C PRO A 88 4.93 9.35 9.66
N THR A 89 3.85 10.02 10.04
CA THR A 89 3.62 11.44 9.80
C THR A 89 3.52 12.17 11.13
N HIS A 90 3.93 13.45 11.16
CA HIS A 90 3.86 14.29 12.36
C HIS A 90 2.87 15.46 12.24
N SER A 91 2.55 15.87 11.01
CA SER A 91 1.79 17.10 10.75
C SER A 91 0.62 16.93 9.78
N SER A 92 0.46 15.74 9.21
CA SER A 92 -0.66 15.39 8.33
C SER A 92 -1.47 14.28 8.97
N ASP A 93 -2.77 14.22 8.67
CA ASP A 93 -3.61 13.05 8.94
C ASP A 93 -3.26 11.88 8.01
N HIS A 94 -2.60 12.15 6.88
CA HIS A 94 -2.06 11.14 5.97
C HIS A 94 -0.56 10.82 6.20
N SER A 95 -0.22 9.55 6.03
CA SER A 95 1.15 9.01 6.01
C SER A 95 1.75 9.08 4.61
N PRO A 96 3.01 9.55 4.46
CA PRO A 96 3.66 9.57 3.16
C PRO A 96 4.00 8.16 2.66
N LEU A 97 3.85 7.96 1.35
CA LEU A 97 4.16 6.72 0.64
C LEU A 97 5.45 6.86 -0.17
N ILE A 98 6.38 5.92 -0.04
CA ILE A 98 7.64 5.89 -0.80
C ILE A 98 7.73 4.59 -1.60
N LEU A 99 7.76 4.69 -2.93
CA LEU A 99 8.04 3.55 -3.81
C LEU A 99 9.52 3.14 -3.72
N ASP A 100 9.78 1.86 -3.54
CA ASP A 100 11.11 1.26 -3.55
C ASP A 100 11.20 0.22 -4.68
N VAL A 101 12.15 0.44 -5.60
CA VAL A 101 12.45 -0.45 -6.74
C VAL A 101 13.93 -0.86 -6.75
N SER A 102 14.61 -0.75 -5.61
CA SER A 102 16.07 -0.84 -5.53
C SER A 102 16.65 -2.26 -5.62
N ASN A 103 15.84 -3.31 -5.49
CA ASN A 103 16.33 -4.70 -5.50
C ASN A 103 16.64 -5.24 -6.92
N CYS A 104 16.41 -4.47 -7.97
CA CYS A 104 16.45 -4.96 -9.34
C CYS A 104 17.87 -5.06 -9.94
N ASP A 105 18.87 -4.45 -9.29
CA ASP A 105 20.27 -4.45 -9.71
C ASP A 105 21.22 -5.17 -8.72
N LYS A 106 20.67 -5.90 -7.73
CA LYS A 106 21.52 -6.62 -6.79
C LYS A 106 22.15 -7.83 -7.47
N ASN A 107 23.40 -7.68 -7.91
CA ASN A 107 24.32 -8.81 -8.11
C ASN A 107 24.15 -9.76 -6.91
N PRO A 108 23.92 -11.06 -7.11
CA PRO A 108 23.65 -11.97 -6.00
C PRO A 108 24.86 -11.96 -5.07
N SER A 109 24.72 -11.29 -3.92
CA SER A 109 25.71 -11.34 -2.87
C SER A 109 25.75 -12.79 -2.42
N ARG A 110 26.89 -13.46 -2.64
CA ARG A 110 27.10 -14.87 -2.32
C ARG A 110 26.76 -15.08 -0.85
N PHE A 111 25.62 -15.69 -0.57
CA PHE A 111 25.24 -16.07 0.78
C PHE A 111 26.18 -17.21 1.22
N ILE A 112 27.02 -16.95 2.22
CA ILE A 112 27.95 -17.94 2.78
C ILE A 112 27.54 -18.20 4.21
N PHE A 113 27.12 -19.44 4.49
CA PHE A 113 27.01 -19.94 5.86
C PHE A 113 28.42 -20.18 6.40
N LYS A 114 28.82 -19.44 7.44
CA LYS A 114 30.02 -19.77 8.21
C LYS A 114 29.59 -20.68 9.35
N ASN A 115 29.97 -21.95 9.27
CA ASN A 115 29.95 -22.83 10.44
C ASN A 115 31.16 -22.49 11.30
N PHE A 116 30.92 -22.15 12.57
CA PHE A 116 31.93 -22.07 13.61
C PHE A 116 32.00 -23.40 14.35
#